data_AF-A0A7S2FUU5-F1
#
_entry.id   AF-A0A7S2FUU5-F1
#
_cell.length_a   1.000
_cell.length_b   1.000
_cell.length_c   1.000
_cell.angle_alpha   90.00
_cell.angle_beta   90.00
_cell.angle_gamma   90.00
#
_symmetry.space_group_name_H-M   'P 1'
#
loop_
_entity.id
_entity.type
_entity.pdbx_description
1 polymer ?
#
loop_
_entity_poly.entity_id
_entity_poly.type
_entity_poly.pdbx_seq_one_letter_code
_entity_poly.pdbx_strand_id
1 'polypeptide(L)'
;NTELRDFFFARLKEGEVEVARRACAAFISLYRQDIWRDTHVVNLMSAGLLHPDVKIAAALAHLFLGNRTKGLEGILEESEDEEENANVNEAARGAVGSKKTANREKRLKRAKKVAQKAATKKRRKDGETVGVSFVAVDLLHDAQTL
;
A
#
# COMPACT_ATOMS: atom_id res chain seq x y z
N ASN A 1 19.31 18.26 -7.68
CA ASN A 1 18.51 17.02 -7.77
C ASN A 1 19.22 15.79 -7.21
N THR A 2 20.49 15.55 -7.58
CA THR A 2 21.28 14.41 -7.07
C THR A 2 21.41 14.41 -5.54
N GLU A 3 21.70 15.56 -4.93
CA GLU A 3 21.85 15.68 -3.46
C GLU A 3 20.56 15.34 -2.69
N LEU A 4 19.40 15.77 -3.20
CA LEU A 4 18.10 15.43 -2.61
C LEU A 4 17.85 13.94 -2.69
N ARG A 5 18.09 13.34 -3.86
CA ARG A 5 17.97 11.91 -4.08
C ARG A 5 18.82 11.14 -3.07
N ASP A 6 20.09 11.48 -2.97
CA ASP A 6 21.05 10.79 -2.10
C ASP A 6 20.68 10.97 -0.62
N PHE A 7 20.14 12.13 -0.24
CA PHE A 7 19.57 12.37 1.08
C PHE A 7 18.37 11.45 1.37
N PHE A 8 17.41 11.31 0.45
CA PHE A 8 16.26 10.41 0.63
C PHE A 8 16.70 8.95 0.77
N PHE A 9 17.69 8.51 0.01
CA PHE A 9 18.21 7.14 0.10
C PHE A 9 19.03 6.89 1.36
N ALA A 10 19.81 7.86 1.82
CA ALA A 10 20.47 7.78 3.12
C ALA A 10 19.43 7.61 4.24
N ARG A 11 18.33 8.37 4.19
CA ARG A 11 17.22 8.25 5.15
C ARG A 11 16.43 6.94 5.01
N LEU A 12 16.38 6.34 3.83
CA LEU A 12 15.77 5.03 3.65
C LEU A 12 16.63 3.90 4.24
N LYS A 13 17.96 4.02 4.18
CA LYS A 13 18.89 3.00 4.70
C LYS A 13 19.18 3.14 6.21
N GLU A 14 19.37 4.36 6.68
CA GLU A 14 19.86 4.66 8.04
C GLU A 14 18.81 5.34 8.91
N GLY A 15 17.67 5.71 8.34
CA GLY A 15 16.62 6.43 9.06
C GLY A 15 15.81 5.54 9.99
N GLU A 16 15.26 6.16 11.03
CA GLU A 16 14.20 5.58 11.84
C GLU A 16 13.01 5.17 10.96
N VAL A 17 12.31 4.11 11.36
CA VAL A 17 11.25 3.47 10.55
C VAL A 17 10.18 4.47 10.07
N GLU A 18 9.80 5.44 10.91
CA GLU A 18 8.84 6.47 10.52
C GLU A 18 9.36 7.42 9.44
N VAL A 19 10.64 7.80 9.54
CA VAL A 19 11.30 8.67 8.57
C VAL A 19 11.47 7.94 7.24
N ALA A 20 11.87 6.67 7.28
CA ALA A 20 11.99 5.81 6.10
C ALA A 20 10.64 5.65 5.37
N ARG A 21 9.53 5.50 6.11
CA ARG A 21 8.18 5.48 5.52
C ARG A 21 7.82 6.80 4.85
N ARG A 22 8.00 7.94 5.52
CA ARG A 22 7.68 9.25 4.92
C ARG A 22 8.56 9.54 3.70
N ALA A 23 9.84 9.16 3.76
CA ALA A 23 10.76 9.23 2.64
C ALA A 23 10.27 8.40 1.45
N CYS A 24 9.87 7.14 1.68
CA CYS A 24 9.33 6.26 0.66
C CYS A 24 8.01 6.80 0.06
N ALA A 25 7.11 7.36 0.88
CA ALA A 25 5.87 7.98 0.40
C ALA A 25 6.15 9.18 -0.53
N ALA A 26 7.04 10.08 -0.12
CA ALA A 26 7.45 11.22 -0.94
C ALA A 26 8.13 10.79 -2.25
N PHE A 27 8.89 9.69 -2.20
CA PHE A 27 9.51 9.13 -3.39
C PHE A 27 8.48 8.60 -4.39
N ILE A 28 7.51 7.82 -3.91
CA ILE A 28 6.44 7.26 -4.73
C ILE A 28 5.63 8.37 -5.39
N SER A 29 5.35 9.48 -4.69
CA SER A 29 4.63 10.61 -5.28
C SER A 29 5.43 11.29 -6.39
N LEU A 30 6.73 11.50 -6.19
CA LEU A 30 7.64 12.11 -7.19
C LEU A 30 7.82 11.22 -8.43
N TYR A 31 7.88 9.90 -8.26
CA TYR A 31 7.93 8.95 -9.37
C TYR A 31 6.65 9.02 -10.23
N ARG A 32 5.49 9.09 -9.57
CA ARG A 32 4.19 9.18 -10.24
C ARG A 32 4.02 10.48 -11.02
N GLN A 33 4.66 11.56 -10.58
CA GLN A 33 4.69 12.87 -11.24
C GLN A 33 5.71 13.00 -12.38
N ASP A 34 6.33 11.89 -12.83
CA ASP A 34 7.34 11.90 -13.91
C ASP A 34 8.68 12.58 -13.55
N ILE A 35 8.86 13.10 -12.33
CA ILE A 35 10.03 13.90 -11.97
C ILE A 35 11.28 13.03 -11.80
N TRP A 36 11.13 11.85 -11.17
CA TRP A 36 12.23 10.93 -10.85
C TRP A 36 12.09 9.59 -11.61
N ARG A 37 12.03 9.65 -12.95
CA ARG A 37 12.01 8.48 -13.85
C ARG A 37 13.34 8.26 -14.57
N ASP A 38 14.38 8.01 -13.79
CA ASP A 38 15.73 7.76 -14.30
C ASP A 38 16.19 6.35 -13.89
N THR A 39 17.04 5.71 -14.70
CA THR A 39 17.53 4.35 -14.46
C THR A 39 18.25 4.24 -13.12
N HIS A 40 19.06 5.23 -12.77
CA HIS A 40 19.78 5.25 -11.50
C HIS A 40 18.82 5.26 -10.29
N VAL A 41 17.77 6.07 -10.37
CA VAL A 41 16.76 6.21 -9.31
C VAL A 41 16.00 4.91 -9.12
N VAL A 42 15.65 4.24 -10.22
CA VAL A 42 14.95 2.95 -10.23
C VAL A 42 15.81 1.82 -9.66
N ASN A 43 17.09 1.75 -10.03
CA ASN A 43 18.02 0.77 -9.45
C ASN A 43 18.23 1.00 -7.95
N LEU A 44 18.24 2.26 -7.51
CA LEU A 44 18.41 2.57 -6.10
C LEU A 44 17.12 2.27 -5.30
N MET A 45 15.95 2.39 -5.94
CA MET A 45 14.68 1.89 -5.40
C MET A 45 14.62 0.37 -5.31
N SER A 46 15.17 -0.33 -6.29
CA SER A 46 15.11 -1.80 -6.30
C SER A 46 15.89 -2.40 -5.12
N ALA A 47 17.00 -1.77 -4.72
CA ALA A 47 17.67 -2.10 -3.47
C ALA A 47 16.79 -1.89 -2.21
N GLY A 48 15.80 -1.00 -2.27
CA GLY A 48 14.82 -0.76 -1.21
C GLY A 48 13.70 -1.82 -1.13
N LEU A 49 13.52 -2.67 -2.15
CA LEU A 49 12.56 -3.78 -2.11
C LEU A 49 12.90 -4.80 -1.01
N LEU A 50 14.19 -4.94 -0.67
CA LEU A 50 14.70 -5.84 0.35
C LEU A 50 14.85 -5.16 1.73
N HIS A 51 14.15 -4.05 1.95
CA HIS A 51 14.17 -3.35 3.23
C HIS A 51 13.51 -4.17 4.36
N PRO A 52 14.01 -4.15 5.61
CA PRO A 52 13.46 -4.95 6.72
C PRO A 52 12.00 -4.64 7.07
N ASP A 53 11.53 -3.42 6.80
CA ASP A 53 10.10 -3.07 6.95
C ASP A 53 9.30 -3.53 5.72
N VAL A 54 8.48 -4.56 5.93
CA VAL A 54 7.58 -5.16 4.93
C VAL A 54 6.67 -4.11 4.28
N LYS A 55 6.26 -3.06 5.00
CA LYS A 55 5.38 -2.01 4.45
C LYS A 55 6.07 -1.20 3.35
N ILE A 56 7.36 -0.89 3.55
CA ILE A 56 8.18 -0.17 2.57
C ILE A 56 8.42 -1.08 1.36
N ALA A 57 8.79 -2.33 1.60
CA ALA A 57 9.00 -3.33 0.55
C ALA A 57 7.74 -3.53 -0.31
N ALA A 58 6.57 -3.71 0.32
CA ALA A 58 5.30 -3.87 -0.38
C ALA A 58 4.92 -2.64 -1.22
N ALA A 59 5.19 -1.43 -0.71
CA ALA A 59 4.90 -0.19 -1.43
C ALA A 59 5.76 -0.01 -2.68
N LEU A 60 7.05 -0.33 -2.58
CA LEU A 60 7.94 -0.34 -3.74
C LEU A 60 7.53 -1.45 -4.72
N ALA A 61 7.17 -2.64 -4.25
CA ALA A 61 6.72 -3.74 -5.10
C ALA A 61 5.45 -3.36 -5.90
N HIS A 62 4.49 -2.70 -5.25
CA HIS A 62 3.29 -2.19 -5.93
C HIS A 62 3.60 -1.12 -6.99
N LEU A 63 4.64 -0.30 -6.75
CA LEU A 63 5.12 0.68 -7.72
C LEU A 63 5.70 -0.02 -8.97
N PHE A 64 6.54 -1.04 -8.78
CA PHE A 64 7.12 -1.82 -9.89
C PHE A 64 6.08 -2.62 -10.66
N LEU A 65 5.03 -3.10 -9.98
CA LEU A 65 3.88 -3.75 -10.62
C LEU A 65 3.00 -2.76 -11.39
N GLY A 66 3.33 -1.47 -11.41
CA GLY A 66 2.61 -0.45 -12.16
C GLY A 66 1.27 -0.06 -11.54
N ASN A 67 1.04 -0.40 -10.27
CA ASN A 67 -0.20 -0.07 -9.60
C ASN A 67 -0.20 1.40 -9.16
N ARG A 68 -0.82 2.26 -9.98
CA ARG A 68 -0.99 3.68 -9.64
C ARG A 68 -1.96 3.91 -8.48
N THR A 69 -2.79 2.97 -8.04
CA THR A 69 -3.79 3.26 -6.99
C THR A 69 -3.33 2.90 -5.58
N LYS A 70 -2.26 2.10 -5.43
CA LYS A 70 -1.73 1.65 -4.15
C LYS A 70 -0.32 2.22 -3.90
N GLY A 71 -0.23 3.40 -3.28
CA GLY A 71 1.01 3.92 -2.70
C GLY A 71 1.20 3.49 -1.25
N LEU A 72 2.31 3.89 -0.61
CA LEU A 72 2.57 3.56 0.80
C LEU A 72 1.43 3.99 1.74
N GLU A 73 0.84 5.16 1.52
CA GLU A 73 -0.32 5.65 2.28
C GLU A 73 -1.55 4.76 2.11
N GLY A 74 -1.78 4.24 0.89
CA GLY A 74 -2.85 3.28 0.63
C GLY A 74 -2.61 1.89 1.21
N ILE A 75 -1.36 1.49 1.41
CA ILE A 75 -0.96 0.22 2.03
C ILE A 75 -1.03 0.32 3.56
N LEU A 76 -0.71 1.50 4.11
CA LEU A 76 -0.92 1.82 5.52
C LEU A 76 -2.42 1.83 5.86
N GLU A 77 -3.27 2.44 5.02
CA GLU A 77 -4.73 2.42 5.21
C GLU A 77 -5.34 1.02 5.05
N GLU A 78 -4.89 0.21 4.08
CA GLU A 78 -5.45 -1.14 3.84
C GLU A 78 -5.18 -2.08 5.03
N SER A 79 -4.08 -1.88 5.76
CA SER A 79 -3.78 -2.62 6.99
C SER A 79 -4.76 -2.33 8.13
N GLU A 80 -5.28 -1.10 8.24
CA GLU A 80 -6.28 -0.75 9.26
C GLU A 80 -7.68 -1.27 8.85
N ASP A 81 -8.01 -1.20 7.57
CA ASP A 81 -9.25 -1.75 7.02
C ASP A 81 -9.31 -3.29 7.19
N GLU A 82 -8.18 -4.02 7.12
CA GLU A 82 -8.14 -5.47 7.34
C GLU A 82 -8.53 -5.89 8.77
N GLU A 83 -8.10 -5.17 9.80
CA GLU A 83 -8.50 -5.43 11.19
C GLU A 83 -10.00 -5.20 11.42
N GLU A 84 -10.57 -4.16 10.79
CA GLU A 84 -12.01 -3.89 10.87
C GLU A 84 -12.83 -4.98 10.14
N ASN A 85 -12.33 -5.48 9.00
CA ASN A 85 -12.98 -6.56 8.25
C ASN A 85 -12.90 -7.93 8.96
N ALA A 86 -11.81 -8.22 9.68
CA ALA A 86 -11.69 -9.43 10.50
C ALA A 86 -12.77 -9.48 11.59
N ASN A 87 -13.01 -8.35 12.26
CA ASN A 87 -14.06 -8.19 13.27
C ASN A 87 -15.48 -8.42 12.70
N VAL A 88 -15.73 -8.02 11.45
CA VAL A 88 -17.01 -8.26 10.77
C VAL A 88 -17.23 -9.75 10.50
N ASN A 89 -16.19 -10.47 10.07
CA ASN A 89 -16.27 -11.90 9.76
C ASN A 89 -16.50 -12.73 11.03
N GLU A 90 -15.84 -12.39 12.13
CA GLU A 90 -16.07 -13.01 13.44
C GLU A 90 -17.51 -12.78 13.94
N ALA A 91 -18.03 -11.56 13.79
CA ALA A 91 -19.41 -11.23 14.15
C ALA A 91 -20.44 -11.99 13.28
N ALA A 92 -20.13 -12.23 12.00
CA ALA A 92 -20.97 -13.01 11.10
C ALA A 92 -20.97 -14.51 11.47
N ARG A 93 -19.80 -15.08 11.77
CA ARG A 93 -19.66 -16.47 12.21
C ARG A 93 -20.37 -16.74 13.53
N GLY A 94 -20.24 -15.83 14.50
CA GLY A 94 -20.95 -15.96 15.78
C GLY A 94 -22.47 -15.99 15.59
N ALA A 95 -23.01 -15.23 14.62
CA ALA A 95 -24.46 -15.13 14.41
C ALA A 95 -25.13 -16.40 13.87
N VAL A 96 -24.37 -17.31 13.27
CA VAL A 96 -24.89 -18.58 12.75
C VAL A 96 -25.08 -19.56 13.91
N GLY A 97 -26.33 -19.87 14.26
CA GLY A 97 -26.66 -20.94 15.21
C GLY A 97 -27.00 -20.52 16.65
N SER A 98 -26.97 -19.23 17.01
CA SER A 98 -27.42 -18.78 18.35
C SER A 98 -28.65 -17.86 18.31
N LYS A 99 -29.37 -17.80 19.45
CA LYS A 99 -30.65 -17.09 19.61
C LYS A 99 -30.56 -15.63 19.15
N LYS A 100 -31.59 -15.18 18.44
CA LYS A 100 -31.71 -13.80 17.94
C LYS A 100 -32.07 -12.88 19.10
N THR A 101 -31.10 -12.13 19.62
CA THR A 101 -31.30 -11.10 20.64
C THR A 101 -31.22 -9.70 20.03
N ALA A 102 -31.97 -8.75 20.57
CA ALA A 102 -32.03 -7.37 20.06
C ALA A 102 -30.65 -6.68 20.02
N ASN A 103 -29.78 -6.94 20.99
CA ASN A 103 -28.40 -6.43 21.00
C ASN A 103 -27.55 -7.03 19.87
N ARG A 104 -27.76 -8.30 19.53
CA ARG A 104 -27.01 -8.97 18.47
C ARG A 104 -27.43 -8.49 17.09
N GLU A 105 -28.73 -8.24 16.90
CA GLU A 105 -29.23 -7.67 15.66
C GLU A 105 -28.65 -6.26 15.42
N LYS A 106 -28.52 -5.44 16.48
CA LYS A 106 -27.82 -4.15 16.42
C LYS A 106 -26.35 -4.30 16.05
N ARG A 107 -25.62 -5.28 16.61
CA ARG A 107 -24.21 -5.55 16.26
C ARG A 107 -24.05 -6.00 14.80
N LEU A 108 -24.93 -6.89 14.32
CA LEU A 108 -24.95 -7.34 12.93
C LEU A 108 -25.27 -6.22 11.95
N LYS A 109 -26.22 -5.34 12.27
CA LYS A 109 -26.55 -4.16 11.46
C LYS A 109 -25.35 -3.20 11.35
N ARG A 110 -24.62 -2.99 12.45
CA ARG A 110 -23.37 -2.19 12.43
C ARG A 110 -22.30 -2.84 11.57
N ALA A 111 -22.02 -4.13 11.78
CA ALA A 111 -21.03 -4.87 11.01
C ALA A 111 -21.34 -4.89 9.50
N LYS A 112 -22.61 -5.09 9.10
CA LYS A 112 -23.05 -5.00 7.69
C LYS A 112 -22.81 -3.61 7.09
N LYS A 113 -23.06 -2.54 7.86
CA LYS A 113 -22.85 -1.16 7.39
C LYS A 113 -21.37 -0.85 7.18
N VAL A 114 -20.49 -1.35 8.06
CA VAL A 114 -19.03 -1.25 7.90
C VAL A 114 -18.57 -1.99 6.65
N ALA A 115 -19.01 -3.25 6.47
CA ALA A 115 -18.68 -4.06 5.29
C ALA A 115 -19.13 -3.40 3.97
N GLN A 116 -20.35 -2.84 3.93
CA GLN A 116 -20.85 -2.14 2.74
C GLN A 116 -20.05 -0.88 2.42
N LYS A 117 -19.63 -0.11 3.44
CA LYS A 117 -18.76 1.05 3.24
C LYS A 117 -17.40 0.65 2.68
N ALA A 118 -16.77 -0.38 3.27
CA ALA A 118 -15.49 -0.90 2.80
C ALA A 118 -15.58 -1.41 1.34
N ALA A 119 -16.61 -2.18 1.01
CA ALA A 119 -16.85 -2.67 -0.35
C ALA A 119 -17.08 -1.54 -1.37
N THR A 120 -17.75 -0.45 -0.96
CA THR A 120 -17.98 0.71 -1.83
C THR A 120 -16.71 1.54 -2.03
N LYS A 121 -15.87 1.71 -0.98
CA LYS A 121 -14.55 2.36 -1.08
C LYS A 121 -13.64 1.59 -2.03
N LYS A 122 -13.61 0.25 -1.91
CA LYS A 122 -12.84 -0.65 -2.79
C LYS A 122 -13.27 -0.53 -4.26
N ARG A 123 -14.58 -0.61 -4.52
CA ARG A 123 -15.13 -0.44 -5.89
C ARG A 123 -14.82 0.92 -6.53
N ARG A 124 -14.79 2.00 -5.75
CA ARG A 124 -14.39 3.33 -6.26
C ARG A 124 -12.91 3.40 -6.60
N LYS A 125 -12.06 2.73 -5.80
CA LYS A 125 -10.61 2.65 -6.03
C LYS A 125 -10.25 1.77 -7.24
N ASP A 126 -11.03 0.70 -7.47
CA ASP A 126 -10.84 -0.23 -8.59
C ASP A 126 -11.47 0.27 -9.91
N GLY A 127 -12.43 1.21 -9.84
CA GLY A 127 -13.16 1.73 -11.01
C GLY A 127 -12.39 2.78 -11.83
N GLU A 128 -11.32 3.34 -11.29
CA GLU A 128 -10.39 4.15 -12.07
C GLU A 128 -9.51 3.17 -12.85
N THR A 129 -9.76 3.02 -14.15
CA THR A 129 -9.03 2.13 -15.05
C THR A 129 -7.53 2.34 -14.88
N VAL A 130 -6.91 1.48 -14.09
CA VAL A 130 -5.50 1.55 -13.75
C VAL A 130 -4.74 1.16 -15.01
N GLY A 131 -4.33 2.16 -15.78
CA GLY A 131 -3.29 1.97 -16.78
C GLY A 131 -2.06 1.45 -16.03
N VAL A 132 -1.82 0.15 -16.12
CA VAL A 132 -0.65 -0.48 -15.51
C VAL A 132 0.56 0.00 -16.28
N SER A 133 1.47 0.68 -15.58
CA SER A 133 2.68 1.21 -16.18
C SER A 133 3.89 0.44 -15.67
N PHE A 134 4.49 -0.38 -16.53
CA PHE A 134 5.67 -1.18 -16.23
C PHE A 134 7.00 -0.45 -16.51
N VAL A 135 6.95 0.87 -16.71
CA VAL A 135 8.13 1.70 -17.00
C VAL A 135 9.23 1.55 -15.94
N ALA A 136 8.86 1.24 -14.70
CA ALA A 136 9.84 1.00 -13.63
C ALA A 136 10.68 -0.27 -13.90
N VAL A 137 10.09 -1.30 -14.50
CA VAL A 137 10.80 -2.55 -14.81
C VAL A 137 11.73 -2.34 -16.00
N ASP A 138 11.30 -1.59 -17.02
CA ASP A 138 12.10 -1.30 -18.21
C ASP A 138 13.38 -0.51 -17.91
N LEU A 139 13.37 0.28 -16.83
CA LEU A 139 14.48 1.13 -16.42
C LEU A 139 15.49 0.43 -15.49
N LEU A 140 15.28 -0.83 -15.12
CA LEU A 140 16.21 -1.62 -14.32
C LEU A 140 17.43 -2.05 -15.15
N HIS A 141 18.62 -1.98 -14.55
CA HIS A 141 19.85 -2.43 -15.21
C HIS A 141 20.00 -3.96 -15.26
N ASP A 142 19.60 -4.65 -14.20
CA ASP A 142 19.58 -6.11 -14.15
C ASP A 142 18.35 -6.56 -13.36
N ALA A 143 17.37 -7.11 -14.08
CA ALA A 143 16.13 -7.60 -13.49
C ALA A 143 16.29 -8.98 -12.84
N GLN A 144 17.39 -9.69 -13.10
CA GLN A 144 17.59 -11.09 -12.70
C GLN A 144 18.37 -11.21 -11.37
N THR A 145 19.26 -10.26 -11.06
CA THR A 145 20.04 -10.26 -9.81
C THR A 145 19.36 -9.58 -8.62
N LEU A 146 18.10 -9.17 -8.79
CA LEU A 146 17.28 -8.53 -7.75
C LEU A 146 16.84 -9.50 -6.64
#